data_AF-A0AAF3E961-F1
#
_entry.id   AF-A0AAF3E961-F1
#
_cell.length_a   1.000
_cell.length_b   1.000
_cell.length_c   1.000
_cell.angle_alpha   90.00
_cell.angle_beta   90.00
_cell.angle_gamma   90.00
#
_symmetry.space_group_name_H-M   'P 1'
#
loop_
_entity.id
_entity.type
_entity.pdbx_description
1 polymer ?
#
loop_
_entity_poly.entity_id
_entity_poly.type
_entity_poly.pdbx_seq_one_letter_code
_entity_poly.pdbx_strand_id
1 'polypeptide(L)'
;MNKQVLLGLAVSTLFFIAVYAECQEIYTPWVLRGSCNDTCGGYGVQKMIRACTTGCNCQGPFVQWTLCNANPCDFPRIPCGNGLGRVSVNGTGIVCGYTVNDAN
;
A
#
# COMPACT_ATOMS: atom_id res chain seq x y z
N MET A 1 -44.96 10.35 -28.55
CA MET A 1 -43.83 10.56 -27.63
C MET A 1 -43.09 11.81 -28.06
N ASN A 2 -43.08 12.85 -27.21
CA ASN A 2 -42.75 14.22 -27.64
C ASN A 2 -41.22 14.40 -27.68
N LYS A 3 -40.66 14.76 -28.85
CA LYS A 3 -39.20 14.89 -29.08
C LYS A 3 -38.53 15.83 -28.07
N GLN A 4 -39.28 16.81 -27.55
CA GLN A 4 -38.81 17.76 -26.54
C GLN A 4 -38.55 17.12 -25.15
N VAL A 5 -39.31 16.09 -24.78
CA VAL A 5 -39.14 15.39 -23.49
C VAL A 5 -37.89 14.50 -23.51
N LEU A 6 -37.60 13.89 -24.67
CA LEU A 6 -36.43 13.03 -24.86
C LEU A 6 -35.12 13.85 -24.82
N LEU A 7 -35.12 15.05 -25.40
CA LEU A 7 -33.97 15.98 -25.31
C LEU A 7 -33.72 16.44 -23.86
N GLY A 8 -34.77 16.75 -23.10
CA GLY A 8 -34.64 17.22 -21.71
C GLY A 8 -34.01 16.20 -20.76
N LEU A 9 -34.36 14.92 -20.90
CA LEU A 9 -33.76 13.85 -20.10
C LEU A 9 -32.29 13.60 -20.45
N ALA A 10 -31.91 13.69 -21.72
CA ALA A 10 -30.54 13.52 -22.18
C ALA A 10 -29.61 14.66 -21.73
N VAL A 11 -30.10 15.90 -21.70
CA VAL A 11 -29.33 17.07 -21.24
C VAL A 11 -29.11 16.99 -19.73
N SER A 12 -30.12 16.58 -18.96
CA SER A 12 -30.02 16.39 -17.51
C SER A 12 -28.95 15.37 -17.14
N THR A 13 -29.00 14.17 -17.72
CA THR A 13 -28.01 13.11 -17.42
C THR A 13 -26.59 13.51 -17.81
N LEU A 14 -26.40 14.19 -18.95
CA LEU A 14 -25.08 14.72 -19.36
C LEU A 14 -24.56 15.79 -18.40
N PHE A 15 -25.42 16.64 -17.84
CA PHE A 15 -25.05 17.64 -16.85
C PHE A 15 -24.64 16.99 -15.53
N PHE A 16 -25.35 15.95 -15.08
CA PHE A 16 -24.96 15.19 -13.89
C PHE A 16 -23.62 14.47 -14.08
N ILE A 17 -23.35 13.89 -15.26
CA ILE A 17 -22.07 13.21 -15.54
C ILE A 17 -20.89 14.21 -15.57
N ALA A 18 -21.09 15.44 -16.06
CA ALA A 18 -20.04 16.46 -16.11
C ALA A 18 -19.69 17.11 -14.75
N VAL A 19 -20.57 16.96 -13.74
CA VAL A 19 -20.34 17.49 -12.38
C VAL A 19 -19.43 16.58 -11.55
N TYR A 20 -19.29 15.30 -11.90
CA TYR A 20 -18.35 14.36 -11.26
C TYR A 20 -16.98 14.43 -11.93
N ALA A 21 -16.34 15.60 -11.89
CA ALA A 21 -14.87 15.65 -12.02
C ALA A 21 -14.28 15.06 -10.73
N GLU A 22 -14.22 13.74 -10.66
CA GLU A 22 -13.66 13.01 -9.53
C GLU A 22 -12.16 13.26 -9.52
N CYS A 23 -11.71 14.01 -8.53
CA CYS A 23 -10.31 14.23 -8.27
C CYS A 23 -9.66 12.88 -7.91
N GLN A 24 -9.11 12.17 -8.88
CA GLN A 24 -8.43 10.90 -8.62
C GLN A 24 -7.16 11.17 -7.79
N GLU A 25 -7.13 10.64 -6.57
CA GLU A 25 -5.94 10.67 -5.72
C GLU A 25 -4.88 9.74 -6.31
N ILE A 26 -3.90 10.32 -7.01
CA ILE A 26 -2.77 9.57 -7.55
C ILE A 26 -1.56 9.85 -6.66
N TYR A 27 -0.98 8.80 -6.11
CA TYR A 27 0.28 8.88 -5.37
C TYR A 27 1.44 8.40 -6.25
N THR A 28 2.63 8.94 -5.99
CA THR A 28 3.86 8.32 -6.47
C THR A 28 4.00 6.92 -5.86
N PRO A 29 4.74 6.01 -6.51
CA PRO A 29 5.20 4.79 -5.85
C PRO A 29 5.89 5.13 -4.52
N TRP A 30 5.80 4.21 -3.57
CA TRP A 30 6.54 4.34 -2.31
C TRP A 30 8.04 4.26 -2.59
N VAL A 31 8.77 5.29 -2.16
CA VAL A 31 10.22 5.37 -2.30
C VAL A 31 10.87 5.15 -0.95
N LEU A 32 11.86 4.26 -0.92
CA LEU A 32 12.66 4.01 0.27
C LEU A 32 13.45 5.27 0.66
N ARG A 33 13.35 5.68 1.92
CA ARG A 33 14.03 6.85 2.48
C ARG A 33 14.72 6.47 3.79
N GLY A 34 15.83 5.78 3.64
CA GLY A 34 16.68 5.32 4.75
C GLY A 34 17.13 3.87 4.54
N SER A 35 18.03 3.41 5.41
CA SER A 35 18.41 2.00 5.49
C SER A 35 17.56 1.29 6.53
N CYS A 36 17.48 -0.04 6.39
CA CYS A 36 16.98 -0.87 7.47
C CYS A 36 17.88 -0.71 8.71
N ASN A 37 17.27 -0.58 9.89
CA ASN A 37 18.01 -0.42 11.16
C ASN A 37 18.42 -1.75 11.82
N ASP A 38 18.11 -2.88 11.19
CA ASP A 38 18.58 -4.22 11.58
C ASP A 38 18.97 -4.99 10.31
N THR A 39 19.60 -6.16 10.44
CA THR A 39 20.16 -6.94 9.33
C THR A 39 19.48 -8.28 9.10
N CYS A 40 18.63 -8.75 10.02
CA CYS A 40 17.94 -10.03 9.91
C CYS A 40 16.63 -10.07 10.72
N GLY A 41 15.93 -11.18 10.60
CA GLY A 41 14.79 -11.61 11.41
C GLY A 41 13.52 -10.79 11.27
N GLY A 42 13.48 -9.82 10.35
CA GLY A 42 12.36 -8.88 10.29
C GLY A 42 12.24 -7.99 11.53
N TYR A 43 13.32 -7.83 12.30
CA TYR A 43 13.37 -6.90 13.44
C TYR A 43 13.43 -5.44 12.99
N GLY A 44 14.05 -5.22 11.84
CA GLY A 44 14.33 -3.88 11.35
C GLY A 44 13.09 -3.22 10.76
N VAL A 45 13.06 -1.89 10.85
CA VAL A 45 12.10 -1.02 10.17
C VAL A 45 12.83 -0.07 9.23
N GLN A 46 12.18 0.25 8.13
CA GLN A 46 12.65 1.25 7.17
C GLN A 46 11.51 2.20 6.80
N LYS A 47 11.87 3.47 6.57
CA LYS A 47 10.92 4.52 6.22
C LYS A 47 10.71 4.54 4.71
N MET A 48 9.46 4.56 4.28
CA MET A 48 9.08 4.83 2.90
C MET A 48 8.27 6.12 2.83
N ILE A 49 8.49 6.88 1.76
CA ILE A 49 7.81 8.16 1.51
C ILE A 49 7.19 8.11 0.12
N ARG A 50 5.99 8.69 -0.02
CA ARG A 50 5.35 8.95 -1.30
C ARG A 50 4.85 10.39 -1.34
N ALA A 51 4.57 10.89 -2.53
CA ALA A 51 3.99 12.21 -2.75
C ALA A 51 2.66 12.10 -3.51
N CYS A 52 1.82 13.12 -3.41
CA CYS A 52 0.64 13.26 -4.25
C CYS A 52 1.07 13.83 -5.61
N THR A 53 0.65 13.23 -6.72
CA THR A 53 0.99 13.69 -8.07
C THR A 53 -0.09 14.59 -8.67
N THR A 54 -1.34 14.46 -8.23
CA THR A 54 -2.46 15.30 -8.70
C THR A 54 -2.67 16.48 -7.75
N GLY A 55 -3.15 17.61 -8.27
CA GLY A 55 -3.50 18.81 -7.48
C GLY A 55 -4.74 18.66 -6.60
N CYS A 56 -5.16 17.43 -6.35
CA CYS A 56 -6.26 17.07 -5.47
C CYS A 56 -5.71 16.89 -4.04
N ASN A 57 -6.54 17.12 -3.02
CA ASN A 57 -6.13 16.89 -1.64
C ASN A 57 -6.02 15.38 -1.36
N CYS A 58 -4.83 14.82 -1.53
CA CYS A 58 -4.50 13.47 -1.06
C CYS A 58 -4.69 13.37 0.45
N GLN A 59 -5.60 12.51 0.92
CA GLN A 59 -5.91 12.36 2.36
C GLN A 59 -5.06 11.31 3.08
N GLY A 60 -4.40 10.43 2.33
CA GLY A 60 -3.64 9.31 2.85
C GLY A 60 -2.26 9.69 3.41
N PRO A 61 -1.58 8.74 4.09
CA PRO A 61 -0.28 9.00 4.67
C PRO A 61 0.80 9.21 3.60
N PHE A 62 1.67 10.19 3.81
CA PHE A 62 2.85 10.44 2.98
C PHE A 62 4.09 9.66 3.43
N VAL A 63 4.05 9.11 4.65
CA VAL A 63 5.14 8.37 5.28
C VAL A 63 4.58 7.07 5.83
N GLN A 64 5.29 5.97 5.60
CA GLN A 64 5.02 4.69 6.25
C GLN A 64 6.31 4.04 6.74
N TRP A 65 6.18 3.17 7.73
CA TRP A 65 7.25 2.30 8.21
C TRP A 65 6.93 0.88 7.82
N THR A 66 7.91 0.17 7.28
CA THR A 66 7.76 -1.23 6.90
C THR A 66 8.89 -2.06 7.50
N LEU A 67 8.60 -3.32 7.82
CA LEU A 67 9.61 -4.26 8.26
C LEU A 67 10.60 -4.55 7.12
N CYS A 68 11.84 -4.84 7.48
CA CYS A 68 12.91 -5.10 6.52
C CYS A 68 13.85 -6.19 7.01
N ASN A 69 14.64 -6.73 6.07
CA ASN A 69 15.56 -7.84 6.31
C ASN A 69 14.87 -9.06 6.92
N ALA A 70 13.90 -9.60 6.18
CA ALA A 70 13.13 -10.78 6.54
C ALA A 70 13.93 -12.10 6.51
N ASN A 71 15.21 -12.08 6.15
CA ASN A 71 16.04 -13.28 6.24
C ASN A 71 16.23 -13.66 7.72
N PRO A 72 16.03 -14.93 8.12
CA PRO A 72 16.13 -15.31 9.51
C PRO A 72 17.51 -14.98 10.10
N CYS A 73 17.54 -14.59 11.38
CA CYS A 73 18.80 -14.43 12.10
C CYS A 73 19.42 -15.78 12.45
N ASP A 74 20.75 -15.79 12.51
CA ASP A 74 21.52 -16.90 13.07
C ASP A 74 21.54 -16.85 14.61
N PHE A 75 21.87 -18.00 15.22
CA PHE A 75 22.16 -18.09 16.64
C PHE A 75 23.26 -17.09 17.04
N PRO A 76 23.14 -16.36 18.18
CA PRO A 76 22.22 -16.57 19.30
C PRO A 76 20.89 -15.78 19.23
N ARG A 77 20.62 -15.07 18.13
CA ARG A 77 19.41 -14.27 18.02
C ARG A 77 18.20 -15.16 17.73
N ILE A 78 17.03 -14.74 18.18
CA ILE A 78 15.78 -15.39 17.80
C ILE A 78 15.61 -15.20 16.28
N PRO A 79 15.38 -16.28 15.49
CA PRO A 79 15.44 -16.22 14.04
C PRO A 79 14.47 -15.22 13.40
N CYS A 80 13.24 -15.13 13.90
CA CYS A 80 12.23 -14.18 13.43
C CYS A 80 11.65 -13.39 14.61
N GLY A 81 11.62 -12.07 14.46
CA GLY A 81 11.16 -11.11 15.45
C GLY A 81 9.78 -10.54 15.17
N ASN A 82 9.32 -9.61 16.01
CA ASN A 82 8.08 -8.84 15.78
C ASN A 82 6.82 -9.71 15.55
N GLY A 83 6.76 -10.89 16.19
CA GLY A 83 5.65 -11.84 16.00
C GLY A 83 5.67 -12.59 14.68
N LEU A 84 6.72 -12.45 13.87
CA LEU A 84 6.86 -13.17 12.61
C LEU A 84 7.27 -14.62 12.85
N GLY A 85 6.64 -15.52 12.09
CA GLY A 85 7.02 -16.91 12.01
C GLY A 85 7.98 -17.19 10.87
N ARG A 86 8.49 -18.42 10.81
CA ARG A 86 9.25 -18.93 9.67
C ARG A 86 8.28 -19.37 8.58
N VAL A 87 8.38 -18.77 7.41
CA VAL A 87 7.54 -19.05 6.24
C VAL A 87 8.43 -19.49 5.08
N SER A 88 8.08 -20.59 4.43
CA SER A 88 8.74 -21.01 3.20
C SER A 88 8.18 -20.23 2.01
N VAL A 89 9.05 -19.52 1.30
CA VAL A 89 8.69 -18.84 0.04
C VAL A 89 9.29 -19.65 -1.11
N ASN A 90 8.46 -19.94 -2.13
CA ASN A 90 8.85 -20.78 -3.25
C ASN A 90 10.08 -20.20 -3.96
N GLY A 91 11.18 -20.97 -3.98
CA GLY A 91 12.44 -20.57 -4.61
C GLY A 91 13.33 -19.62 -3.80
N THR A 92 12.95 -19.20 -2.59
CA THR A 92 13.75 -18.26 -1.76
C THR A 92 14.18 -18.83 -0.40
N GLY A 93 13.67 -20.01 -0.03
CA GLY A 93 13.96 -20.63 1.26
C GLY A 93 13.04 -20.13 2.39
N ILE A 94 13.51 -20.21 3.63
CA ILE A 94 12.75 -19.74 4.79
C ILE A 94 13.01 -18.24 5.00
N VAL A 95 11.94 -17.47 5.07
CA VAL A 95 11.94 -16.05 5.46
C VAL A 95 11.05 -15.83 6.67
N CYS A 96 11.20 -14.69 7.33
CA CYS A 96 10.34 -14.24 8.41
C CYS A 96 9.11 -13.54 7.83
N GLY A 97 7.94 -14.07 8.15
CA GLY A 97 6.66 -13.55 7.66
C GLY A 97 5.52 -13.93 8.60
N TYR A 98 4.37 -13.31 8.41
CA TYR A 98 3.16 -13.73 9.12
C TYR A 98 2.79 -15.13 8.65
N THR A 99 2.57 -16.03 9.61
CA THR A 99 2.00 -17.33 9.28
C THR A 99 0.53 -17.12 8.95
N VAL A 100 -0.01 -17.84 7.96
CA VAL A 100 -1.42 -17.78 7.55
C VAL A 100 -2.42 -18.20 8.65
N ASN A 101 -1.96 -18.32 9.88
CA ASN A 101 -2.73 -18.64 11.07
C ASN A 101 -3.11 -17.38 11.87
N ASP A 102 -2.63 -16.20 11.45
CA ASP A 102 -2.79 -14.92 12.17
C ASP A 102 -3.73 -13.94 11.44
N ALA A 103 -4.52 -14.43 10.48
CA ALA A 103 -5.63 -13.69 9.87
C ALA A 103 -6.88 -13.80 10.76
N ASN A 104 -6.92 -13.01 11.84
CA ASN A 104 -8.16 -12.64 12.54
C ASN A 104 -8.34 -11.12 12.44
#